data_AF-A0A448ZYM1-F1
#
_entry.id   AF-A0A448ZYM1-F1
#
_cell.length_a   1.000
_cell.length_b   1.000
_cell.length_c   1.000
_cell.angle_alpha   90.00
_cell.angle_beta   90.00
_cell.angle_gamma   90.00
#
_symmetry.space_group_name_H-M   'P 1'
#
loop_
_entity.id
_entity.type
_entity.pdbx_description
1 polymer ?
#
loop_
_entity_poly.entity_id
_entity_poly.type
_entity_poly.pdbx_seq_one_letter_code
_entity_poly.pdbx_strand_id
1 'polypeptide(L)'
;MTKEILEKLNTKLKHTTNLTKKQTEKLIEFCIKTNLNDLNEIYELIVLLKQKMKHCAKCKRLQDLDVCEICNNNTRENKILLVSKDSDIDKFEALGIYKGKYFVFSSIYQLKKNNDLFYEEFNDLIKLIDKNTEVIFALPFSLEGQLTMEYIKKLLIEKFPTIFIYQLSIGLPINASVEYADPITLKQSLLNKQKM
;
A
#
# COMPACT_ATOMS: atom_id res chain seq x y z
N MET A 1 40.46 0.61 -8.19
CA MET A 1 39.47 1.60 -8.66
C MET A 1 38.13 0.93 -9.02
N THR A 2 38.06 0.05 -10.02
CA THR A 2 36.79 -0.61 -10.44
C THR A 2 36.14 -1.48 -9.37
N LYS A 3 36.94 -2.24 -8.60
CA LYS A 3 36.47 -3.08 -7.49
C LYS A 3 35.84 -2.25 -6.35
N GLU A 4 36.39 -1.08 -6.09
CA GLU A 4 35.91 -0.17 -5.03
C GLU A 4 34.58 0.51 -5.41
N ILE A 5 34.43 0.92 -6.68
CA ILE A 5 33.17 1.45 -7.22
C ILE A 5 32.06 0.39 -7.12
N LEU A 6 32.39 -0.86 -7.48
CA LEU A 6 31.47 -1.98 -7.42
C LEU A 6 31.01 -2.29 -5.98
N GLU A 7 31.92 -2.26 -5.01
CA GLU A 7 31.59 -2.46 -3.59
C GLU A 7 30.71 -1.33 -3.03
N LYS A 8 31.00 -0.08 -3.39
CA LYS A 8 30.19 1.09 -3.01
C LYS A 8 28.77 1.00 -3.59
N LEU A 9 28.63 0.67 -4.87
CA LEU A 9 27.33 0.52 -5.53
C LEU A 9 26.51 -0.62 -4.89
N ASN A 10 27.13 -1.78 -4.65
CA ASN A 10 26.49 -2.91 -3.98
C ASN A 10 25.97 -2.55 -2.60
N THR A 11 26.81 -1.86 -1.81
CA THR A 11 26.45 -1.43 -0.46
C THR A 11 25.26 -0.47 -0.52
N LYS A 12 25.28 0.51 -1.43
CA LYS A 12 24.18 1.47 -1.57
C LYS A 12 22.88 0.78 -1.95
N LEU A 13 22.90 -0.07 -2.99
CA LEU A 13 21.71 -0.79 -3.47
C LEU A 13 21.09 -1.69 -2.40
N LYS A 14 21.90 -2.45 -1.65
CA LYS A 14 21.42 -3.30 -0.56
C LYS A 14 20.80 -2.51 0.59
N HIS A 15 21.30 -1.31 0.88
CA HIS A 15 20.76 -0.48 1.95
C HIS A 15 19.49 0.27 1.54
N THR A 16 19.39 0.73 0.30
CA THR A 16 18.23 1.51 -0.16
C THR A 16 17.05 0.65 -0.58
N THR A 17 17.29 -0.62 -0.90
CA THR A 17 16.26 -1.52 -1.46
C THR A 17 16.42 -2.92 -0.90
N ASN A 18 15.31 -3.61 -0.63
CA ASN A 18 15.30 -5.03 -0.27
C ASN A 18 15.60 -5.93 -1.50
N LEU A 19 16.57 -5.53 -2.34
CA LEU A 19 17.02 -6.33 -3.47
C LEU A 19 17.92 -7.47 -2.97
N THR A 20 17.68 -8.65 -3.51
CA THR A 20 18.53 -9.82 -3.28
C THR A 20 19.88 -9.64 -3.96
N LYS A 21 20.91 -10.36 -3.48
CA LYS A 21 22.25 -10.37 -4.09
C LYS A 21 22.20 -10.61 -5.61
N LYS A 22 21.39 -11.57 -6.06
CA LYS A 22 21.24 -11.92 -7.48
C LYS A 22 20.58 -10.79 -8.29
N GLN A 23 19.65 -10.03 -7.72
CA GLN A 23 19.06 -8.86 -8.38
C GLN A 23 20.07 -7.72 -8.48
N THR A 24 20.85 -7.48 -7.42
CA THR A 24 21.93 -6.48 -7.44
C THR A 24 22.97 -6.81 -8.50
N GLU A 25 23.41 -8.06 -8.59
CA GLU A 25 24.37 -8.52 -9.62
C GLU A 25 23.82 -8.31 -11.03
N LYS A 26 22.56 -8.67 -11.29
CA LYS A 26 21.90 -8.40 -12.58
C LYS A 26 21.83 -6.92 -12.92
N LEU A 27 21.53 -6.06 -11.95
CA LEU A 27 21.46 -4.61 -12.15
C LEU A 27 22.83 -4.03 -12.48
N ILE A 28 23.88 -4.51 -11.80
CA ILE A 28 25.27 -4.13 -12.08
C ILE A 28 25.67 -4.57 -13.49
N GLU A 29 25.37 -5.82 -13.85
CA GLU A 29 25.66 -6.36 -15.19
C GLU A 29 24.93 -5.57 -16.27
N PHE A 30 23.67 -5.18 -16.02
CA PHE A 30 22.92 -4.25 -16.86
C PHE A 30 23.67 -2.92 -17.03
N CYS A 31 24.08 -2.26 -15.95
CA CYS A 31 24.83 -1.00 -16.04
C CYS A 31 26.15 -1.13 -16.82
N ILE A 32 26.83 -2.29 -16.77
CA ILE A 32 28.09 -2.52 -17.49
C ILE A 32 27.85 -2.79 -18.98
N LYS A 33 26.77 -3.50 -19.32
CA LYS A 33 26.45 -3.91 -20.69
C LYS A 33 25.72 -2.83 -21.50
N THR A 34 24.99 -1.95 -20.82
CA THR A 34 24.28 -0.83 -21.44
C THR A 34 25.28 0.23 -21.89
N ASN A 35 25.08 0.80 -23.08
CA ASN A 35 25.96 1.86 -23.57
C ASN A 35 25.81 3.12 -22.70
N LEU A 36 26.82 3.99 -22.71
CA LEU A 36 26.89 5.13 -21.81
C LEU A 36 25.75 6.14 -22.02
N ASN A 37 25.28 6.33 -23.25
CA ASN A 37 24.22 7.28 -23.56
C ASN A 37 22.88 6.82 -22.97
N ASP A 38 22.49 5.57 -23.23
CA ASP A 38 21.26 4.99 -22.68
C ASP A 38 21.31 4.95 -21.14
N LEU A 39 22.48 4.66 -20.57
CA LEU A 39 22.63 4.63 -19.11
C LEU A 39 22.45 6.02 -18.48
N ASN A 40 22.96 7.07 -19.13
CA ASN A 40 22.77 8.44 -18.68
C ASN A 40 21.30 8.87 -18.79
N GLU A 41 20.61 8.54 -19.89
CA GLU A 41 19.19 8.84 -20.06
C GLU A 41 18.34 8.15 -18.98
N ILE A 42 18.60 6.87 -18.69
CA ILE A 42 17.92 6.14 -17.61
C ILE A 42 18.18 6.80 -16.25
N TYR A 43 19.42 7.19 -15.97
CA TYR A 43 19.76 7.88 -14.73
C TYR A 43 18.99 9.20 -14.56
N GLU A 44 18.94 10.01 -15.62
CA GLU A 44 18.20 11.27 -15.63
C GLU A 44 16.70 11.04 -15.39
N LEU A 45 16.10 10.05 -16.05
CA LEU A 45 14.69 9.71 -15.86
C LEU A 45 14.38 9.23 -14.44
N ILE A 46 15.25 8.44 -13.82
CA ILE A 46 15.08 7.98 -12.42
C ILE A 46 15.11 9.17 -11.46
N VAL A 47 16.05 10.10 -11.65
CA VAL A 47 16.16 11.31 -10.83
C VAL A 47 14.93 12.19 -11.00
N LEU A 48 14.51 12.43 -12.26
CA LEU A 48 13.33 13.22 -12.58
C LEU A 48 12.06 12.61 -11.98
N LEU A 49 11.90 11.29 -12.06
CA LEU A 49 10.79 10.57 -11.43
C LEU A 49 10.76 10.82 -9.92
N LYS A 50 11.90 10.70 -9.24
CA LYS A 50 11.97 10.94 -7.79
C LYS A 50 11.65 12.39 -7.42
N GLN A 51 12.02 13.35 -8.26
CA GLN A 51 11.74 14.78 -8.05
C GLN A 51 10.27 15.14 -8.28
N LYS A 52 9.62 14.52 -9.28
CA LYS A 52 8.22 14.82 -9.63
C LYS A 52 7.21 14.08 -8.75
N MET A 53 7.55 12.88 -8.28
CA MET A 53 6.63 12.07 -7.49
C MET A 53 6.50 12.60 -6.06
N LYS A 54 5.25 12.85 -5.65
CA LYS A 54 4.84 13.30 -4.32
C LYS A 54 3.59 12.54 -3.87
N HIS A 55 3.27 12.61 -2.59
CA HIS A 55 2.05 11.99 -2.07
C HIS A 55 0.87 12.97 -2.21
N CYS A 56 -0.27 12.45 -2.65
CA CYS A 56 -1.53 13.18 -2.66
C CYS A 56 -1.82 13.74 -1.26
N ALA A 57 -2.13 15.03 -1.17
CA ALA A 57 -2.39 15.73 0.09
C ALA A 57 -3.62 15.19 0.85
N LYS A 58 -4.51 14.45 0.17
CA LYS A 58 -5.71 13.85 0.76
C LYS A 58 -5.50 12.36 1.07
N CYS A 59 -5.33 11.53 0.04
CA CYS A 59 -5.31 10.07 0.20
C CYS A 59 -3.93 9.44 0.35
N LYS A 60 -2.86 10.24 0.30
CA LYS A 60 -1.46 9.77 0.36
C LYS A 60 -1.01 8.85 -0.78
N ARG A 61 -1.81 8.68 -1.84
CA ARG A 61 -1.36 8.00 -3.07
C ARG A 61 -0.15 8.70 -3.69
N LEU A 62 0.87 7.96 -4.12
CA LEU A 62 2.00 8.52 -4.85
C LEU A 62 1.60 8.91 -6.28
N GLN A 63 1.87 10.16 -6.67
CA GLN A 63 1.52 10.74 -7.97
C GLN A 63 2.33 12.03 -8.25
N ASP A 64 2.05 12.72 -9.35
CA ASP A 64 2.67 13.99 -9.73
C ASP A 64 1.80 15.23 -9.47
N LEU A 65 0.53 15.06 -9.10
CA LEU A 65 -0.40 16.13 -8.71
C LEU A 65 -0.45 16.35 -7.19
N ASP A 66 -0.89 17.52 -6.72
CA ASP A 66 -1.09 17.77 -5.28
C ASP A 66 -2.29 17.00 -4.73
N VAL A 67 -3.38 16.92 -5.50
CA VAL A 67 -4.57 16.13 -5.19
C VAL A 67 -4.89 15.24 -6.38
N CYS A 68 -5.12 13.95 -6.15
CA CYS A 68 -5.33 12.99 -7.23
C CYS A 68 -6.72 13.12 -7.86
N GLU A 69 -6.84 12.65 -9.09
CA GLU A 69 -8.11 12.66 -9.82
C GLU A 69 -9.23 11.94 -9.06
N ILE A 70 -8.91 10.82 -8.39
CA ILE A 70 -9.87 10.08 -7.56
C ILE A 70 -10.38 10.94 -6.39
N CYS A 71 -9.49 11.67 -5.72
CA CYS A 71 -9.88 12.56 -4.62
C CYS A 71 -10.64 13.80 -5.10
N ASN A 72 -10.38 14.27 -6.31
CA ASN A 72 -11.05 15.43 -6.92
C ASN A 72 -12.39 15.06 -7.58
N ASN A 73 -12.66 13.77 -7.78
CA ASN A 73 -13.88 13.29 -8.38
C ASN A 73 -15.05 13.30 -7.38
N ASN A 74 -16.01 14.20 -7.61
CA ASN A 74 -17.21 14.38 -6.78
C ASN A 74 -18.33 13.37 -7.08
N THR A 75 -18.22 12.55 -8.13
CA THR A 75 -19.20 11.50 -8.43
C THR A 75 -18.92 10.20 -7.67
N ARG A 76 -17.81 10.14 -6.93
CA ARG A 76 -17.41 8.98 -6.11
C ARG A 76 -18.29 8.89 -4.86
N GLU A 77 -18.58 7.66 -4.45
CA GLU A 77 -19.40 7.39 -3.26
C GLU A 77 -18.65 7.81 -1.98
N ASN A 78 -19.42 8.09 -0.91
CA ASN A 78 -18.87 8.45 0.40
C ASN A 78 -18.34 7.22 1.16
N LYS A 79 -17.36 6.56 0.54
CA LYS A 79 -16.71 5.36 1.07
C LYS A 79 -15.20 5.52 0.91
N ILE A 80 -14.44 5.02 1.87
CA ILE A 80 -12.98 5.05 1.86
C ILE A 80 -12.46 3.63 2.01
N LEU A 81 -11.73 3.14 0.99
CA LEU A 81 -10.97 1.90 1.07
C LEU A 81 -9.56 2.20 1.57
N LEU A 82 -9.24 1.69 2.75
CA LEU A 82 -7.91 1.78 3.35
C LEU A 82 -7.00 0.70 2.78
N VAL A 83 -6.02 1.09 1.98
CA VAL A 83 -5.06 0.17 1.33
C VAL A 83 -3.65 0.37 1.88
N SER A 84 -2.82 -0.66 1.78
CA SER A 84 -1.42 -0.57 2.25
C SER A 84 -0.47 0.04 1.24
N LYS A 85 -0.80 -0.03 -0.06
CA LYS A 85 0.08 0.34 -1.17
C LYS A 85 -0.71 0.93 -2.34
N ASP A 86 -0.04 1.78 -3.12
CA ASP A 86 -0.62 2.36 -4.34
C ASP A 86 -1.05 1.29 -5.36
N SER A 87 -0.28 0.21 -5.48
CA SER A 87 -0.56 -0.88 -6.41
C SER A 87 -1.85 -1.63 -6.09
N ASP A 88 -2.38 -1.53 -4.86
CA ASP A 88 -3.69 -2.06 -4.53
C ASP A 88 -4.80 -1.17 -5.13
N ILE A 89 -4.61 0.16 -5.14
CA ILE A 89 -5.53 1.11 -5.81
C ILE A 89 -5.58 0.80 -7.31
N ASP A 90 -4.42 0.64 -7.93
CA ASP A 90 -4.32 0.38 -9.38
C ASP A 90 -5.12 -0.88 -9.78
N LYS A 91 -5.10 -1.92 -8.95
CA LYS A 91 -5.89 -3.15 -9.19
C LYS A 91 -7.39 -2.89 -9.13
N PHE A 92 -7.88 -2.18 -8.12
CA PHE A 92 -9.31 -1.90 -8.00
C PHE A 92 -9.81 -0.98 -9.12
N GLU A 93 -9.04 0.03 -9.48
CA GLU A 93 -9.38 0.96 -10.56
C GLU A 93 -9.36 0.27 -11.93
N ALA A 94 -8.34 -0.57 -12.20
CA ALA A 94 -8.27 -1.34 -13.45
C ALA A 94 -9.47 -2.29 -13.64
N LEU A 95 -10.03 -2.80 -12.54
CA LEU A 95 -11.21 -3.67 -12.57
C LEU A 95 -12.53 -2.88 -12.61
N GLY A 96 -12.53 -1.59 -12.26
CA GLY A 96 -13.74 -0.76 -12.23
C GLY A 96 -14.80 -1.21 -11.21
N ILE A 97 -14.41 -2.00 -10.20
CA ILE A 97 -15.33 -2.63 -9.24
C ILE A 97 -15.61 -1.79 -7.99
N TYR A 98 -14.83 -0.72 -7.76
CA TYR A 98 -14.96 0.12 -6.58
C TYR A 98 -15.22 1.58 -6.98
N LYS A 99 -16.25 2.19 -6.38
CA LYS A 99 -16.71 3.56 -6.70
C LYS A 99 -16.45 4.58 -5.59
N GLY A 100 -15.84 4.15 -4.48
CA GLY A 100 -15.45 5.05 -3.40
C GLY A 100 -14.09 5.72 -3.67
N LYS A 101 -13.56 6.33 -2.62
CA LYS A 101 -12.22 6.90 -2.55
C LYS A 101 -11.27 5.94 -1.83
N TYR A 102 -9.97 6.20 -1.91
CA TYR A 102 -8.95 5.40 -1.24
C TYR A 102 -8.21 6.24 -0.21
N PHE A 103 -7.54 5.57 0.70
CA PHE A 103 -6.51 6.14 1.53
C PHE A 103 -5.37 5.14 1.67
N VAL A 104 -4.13 5.58 1.42
CA VAL A 104 -2.94 4.75 1.57
C VAL A 104 -2.46 4.87 3.00
N PHE A 105 -2.56 3.77 3.75
CA PHE A 105 -2.13 3.66 5.13
C PHE A 105 -0.96 2.67 5.18
N SER A 106 0.26 3.19 5.10
CA SER A 106 1.47 2.39 4.93
C SER A 106 2.12 1.98 6.26
N SER A 107 1.74 2.65 7.35
CA SER A 107 2.28 2.41 8.67
C SER A 107 1.68 1.18 9.34
N ILE A 108 2.50 0.54 10.18
CA ILE A 108 2.13 -0.60 11.00
C ILE A 108 2.18 -0.16 12.46
N TYR A 109 1.11 -0.42 13.19
CA TYR A 109 1.05 -0.13 14.62
C TYR A 109 1.92 -1.10 15.43
N GLN A 110 2.77 -0.55 16.31
CA GLN A 110 3.68 -1.33 17.17
C GLN A 110 3.58 -0.88 18.63
N LEU A 111 3.05 -1.72 19.52
CA LEU A 111 2.79 -1.41 20.93
C LEU A 111 3.99 -0.85 21.72
N LYS A 112 5.22 -1.25 21.38
CA LYS A 112 6.44 -0.91 22.13
C LYS A 112 7.41 -0.01 21.37
N LYS A 113 6.99 0.59 20.25
CA LYS A 113 7.83 1.47 19.44
C LYS A 113 7.16 2.80 19.18
N ASN A 114 7.95 3.73 18.65
CA ASN A 114 7.44 4.98 18.14
C ASN A 114 6.48 4.71 16.95
N ASN A 115 5.30 5.32 16.99
CA ASN A 115 4.24 5.21 15.98
C ASN A 115 3.88 6.59 15.39
N ASP A 116 4.80 7.56 15.38
CA ASP A 116 4.54 8.93 14.89
C ASP A 116 3.90 8.95 13.50
N LEU A 117 4.47 8.20 12.54
CA LEU A 117 3.93 8.09 11.19
C LEU A 117 2.51 7.51 11.17
N PHE A 118 2.21 6.55 12.06
CA PHE A 118 0.87 5.98 12.17
C PHE A 118 -0.14 7.02 12.62
N TYR A 119 0.20 7.85 13.60
CA TYR A 119 -0.68 8.92 14.05
C TYR A 119 -0.80 10.05 13.03
N GLU A 120 0.26 10.35 12.27
CA GLU A 120 0.21 11.29 11.14
C GLU A 120 -0.77 10.81 10.06
N GLU A 121 -0.59 9.57 9.57
CA GLU A 121 -1.50 8.95 8.59
C GLU A 121 -2.93 8.88 9.12
N PHE A 122 -3.13 8.52 10.39
CA PHE A 122 -4.45 8.50 11.01
C PHE A 122 -5.09 9.89 11.08
N ASN A 123 -4.32 10.93 11.42
CA ASN A 123 -4.80 12.30 11.46
C ASN A 123 -5.17 12.81 10.06
N ASP A 124 -4.52 12.34 9.01
CA ASP A 124 -4.89 12.66 7.64
C ASP A 124 -6.12 11.89 7.16
N LEU A 125 -6.26 10.62 7.56
CA LEU A 125 -7.44 9.81 7.28
C LEU A 125 -8.72 10.45 7.85
N ILE A 126 -8.71 10.86 9.13
CA ILE A 126 -9.91 11.40 9.77
C ILE A 126 -10.37 12.73 9.17
N LYS A 127 -9.50 13.48 8.46
CA LYS A 127 -9.90 14.69 7.72
C LYS A 127 -10.81 14.39 6.54
N LEU A 128 -10.82 13.14 6.06
CA LEU A 128 -11.65 12.68 4.96
C LEU A 128 -12.97 12.04 5.41
N ILE A 129 -13.14 11.81 6.71
CA ILE A 129 -14.25 11.05 7.28
C ILE A 129 -15.29 12.01 7.85
N ASP A 130 -16.56 11.74 7.52
CA ASP A 130 -17.75 12.33 8.13
C ASP A 130 -18.66 11.25 8.75
N LYS A 131 -19.80 11.68 9.30
CA LYS A 131 -20.76 10.79 9.99
C LYS A 131 -21.31 9.66 9.10
N ASN A 132 -21.38 9.87 7.79
CA ASN A 132 -21.98 8.93 6.84
C ASN A 132 -20.94 8.16 6.03
N THR A 133 -19.66 8.35 6.34
CA THR A 133 -18.56 7.71 5.60
C THR A 133 -18.47 6.24 5.98
N GLU A 134 -18.43 5.39 4.97
CA GLU A 134 -18.12 3.96 5.12
C GLU A 134 -16.61 3.75 5.00
N VAL A 135 -15.97 3.15 6.01
CA VAL A 135 -14.54 2.83 5.98
C VAL A 135 -14.37 1.33 5.80
N ILE A 136 -13.65 0.92 4.75
CA ILE A 136 -13.39 -0.48 4.43
C ILE A 136 -11.88 -0.73 4.55
N PHE A 137 -11.47 -1.70 5.36
CA PHE A 137 -10.05 -2.07 5.46
C PHE A 137 -9.65 -3.13 4.42
N ALA A 138 -8.55 -2.85 3.73
CA ALA A 138 -7.85 -3.74 2.81
C ALA A 138 -6.36 -3.84 3.15
N LEU A 139 -6.02 -3.87 4.46
CA LEU A 139 -4.65 -4.10 4.91
C LEU A 139 -4.28 -5.60 4.83
N PRO A 140 -2.99 -5.94 4.72
CA PRO A 140 -2.54 -7.32 4.67
C PRO A 140 -3.07 -8.16 5.84
N PHE A 141 -3.47 -9.40 5.56
CA PHE A 141 -3.90 -10.37 6.58
C PHE A 141 -2.70 -11.00 7.32
N SER A 142 -1.86 -10.16 7.92
CA SER A 142 -0.79 -10.57 8.84
C SER A 142 -1.15 -10.22 10.29
N LEU A 143 -0.42 -10.75 11.27
CA LEU A 143 -0.62 -10.40 12.68
C LEU A 143 -0.54 -8.88 12.90
N GLU A 144 0.48 -8.25 12.32
CA GLU A 144 0.70 -6.81 12.41
C GLU A 144 -0.40 -6.02 11.71
N GLY A 145 -0.85 -6.49 10.53
CA GLY A 145 -1.97 -5.89 9.81
C GLY A 145 -3.27 -5.96 10.59
N GLN A 146 -3.58 -7.10 11.22
CA GLN A 146 -4.76 -7.25 12.08
C GLN A 146 -4.71 -6.32 13.30
N LEU A 147 -3.57 -6.26 13.99
CA LEU A 147 -3.38 -5.36 15.13
C LEU A 147 -3.54 -3.89 14.72
N THR A 148 -3.00 -3.53 13.57
CA THR A 148 -3.12 -2.18 13.00
C THR A 148 -4.58 -1.84 12.68
N MET A 149 -5.31 -2.73 12.01
CA MET A 149 -6.74 -2.53 11.70
C MET A 149 -7.60 -2.40 12.96
N GLU A 150 -7.43 -3.27 13.95
CA GLU A 150 -8.18 -3.20 15.21
C GLU A 150 -7.86 -1.91 15.98
N TYR A 151 -6.62 -1.44 15.93
CA TYR A 151 -6.25 -0.18 16.55
C TYR A 151 -6.84 1.03 15.83
N ILE A 152 -6.78 1.08 14.48
CA ILE A 152 -7.45 2.12 13.69
C ILE A 152 -8.95 2.13 13.96
N LYS A 153 -9.59 0.96 13.94
CA LYS A 153 -11.02 0.79 14.25
C LYS A 153 -11.38 1.39 15.61
N LYS A 154 -10.62 1.07 16.65
CA LYS A 154 -10.82 1.63 17.98
C LYS A 154 -10.80 3.16 17.95
N LEU A 155 -9.77 3.75 17.34
CA LEU A 155 -9.63 5.21 17.25
C LEU A 155 -10.73 5.87 16.40
N LEU A 156 -11.19 5.19 15.33
CA LEU A 156 -12.32 5.66 14.52
C LEU A 156 -13.62 5.66 15.32
N ILE A 157 -13.91 4.61 16.07
CA ILE A 157 -15.12 4.53 16.92
C ILE A 157 -15.08 5.58 18.03
N GLU A 158 -13.92 5.83 18.64
CA GLU A 158 -13.75 6.88 19.66
C GLU A 158 -14.07 8.28 19.10
N LYS A 159 -13.74 8.56 17.84
CA LYS A 159 -14.02 9.85 17.18
C LYS A 159 -15.40 9.92 16.53
N PHE A 160 -15.88 8.81 15.97
CA PHE A 160 -17.11 8.71 15.20
C PHE A 160 -17.91 7.48 15.67
N PRO A 161 -18.69 7.59 16.77
CA PRO A 161 -19.35 6.43 17.38
C PRO A 161 -20.33 5.66 16.47
N THR A 162 -20.83 6.30 15.40
CA THR A 162 -21.79 5.71 14.45
C THR A 162 -21.19 5.38 13.10
N ILE A 163 -19.86 5.38 12.96
CA ILE A 163 -19.18 5.11 11.69
C ILE A 163 -19.36 3.65 11.25
N PHE A 164 -19.58 3.44 9.94
CA PHE A 164 -19.63 2.10 9.36
C PHE A 164 -18.22 1.64 9.03
N ILE A 165 -17.77 0.54 9.65
CA ILE A 165 -16.45 -0.04 9.44
C ILE A 165 -16.61 -1.47 8.94
N TYR A 166 -15.98 -1.77 7.81
CA TYR A 166 -15.94 -3.09 7.20
C TYR A 166 -14.49 -3.51 6.94
N GLN A 167 -14.28 -4.80 6.70
CA GLN A 167 -13.02 -5.36 6.24
C GLN A 167 -13.32 -6.23 5.03
N LEU A 168 -12.43 -6.23 4.03
CA LEU A 168 -12.56 -7.16 2.92
C LEU A 168 -12.58 -8.61 3.43
N SER A 169 -13.50 -9.41 2.87
CA SER A 169 -13.67 -10.81 3.25
C SER A 169 -12.41 -11.61 2.96
N ILE A 170 -12.04 -12.49 3.89
CA ILE A 170 -11.00 -13.50 3.66
C ILE A 170 -11.68 -14.82 3.31
N GLY A 171 -11.28 -15.41 2.19
CA GLY A 171 -11.92 -16.61 1.67
C GLY A 171 -11.09 -17.33 0.61
N LEU A 172 -11.61 -18.48 0.18
CA LEU A 172 -11.07 -19.25 -0.93
C LEU A 172 -11.20 -18.47 -2.25
N PRO A 173 -10.15 -18.43 -3.09
CA PRO A 173 -10.27 -17.92 -4.45
C PRO A 173 -11.29 -18.73 -5.26
N ILE A 174 -11.94 -18.06 -6.21
CA ILE A 174 -12.82 -18.73 -7.17
C ILE A 174 -12.00 -19.77 -7.95
N ASN A 175 -12.56 -20.97 -8.13
CA ASN A 175 -11.93 -22.14 -8.76
C ASN A 175 -10.73 -22.76 -7.99
N ALA A 176 -10.47 -22.35 -6.74
CA ALA A 176 -9.51 -23.06 -5.91
C ALA A 176 -10.12 -24.33 -5.30
N SER A 177 -9.39 -25.45 -5.37
CA SER A 177 -9.75 -26.65 -4.60
C SER A 177 -9.38 -26.45 -3.14
N VAL A 178 -10.23 -26.96 -2.23
CA VAL A 178 -9.99 -27.01 -0.78
C VAL A 178 -8.67 -27.69 -0.45
N GLU A 179 -8.27 -28.68 -1.25
CA GLU A 179 -7.00 -29.42 -1.10
C GLU A 179 -5.76 -28.50 -1.12
N TYR A 180 -5.82 -27.39 -1.87
CA TYR A 180 -4.69 -26.48 -2.06
C TYR A 180 -4.76 -25.23 -1.18
N ALA A 181 -5.76 -25.13 -0.33
CA ALA A 181 -5.96 -23.98 0.54
C ALA A 181 -5.11 -24.11 1.82
N ASP A 182 -4.50 -23.00 2.25
CA ASP A 182 -3.79 -22.99 3.52
C ASP A 182 -4.77 -23.07 4.72
N PRO A 183 -4.34 -23.62 5.86
CA PRO A 183 -5.22 -23.80 7.03
C PRO A 183 -5.85 -22.50 7.56
N ILE A 184 -5.17 -21.36 7.42
CA ILE A 184 -5.65 -20.07 7.91
C ILE A 184 -6.79 -19.59 7.01
N THR A 185 -6.63 -19.67 5.69
CA THR A 185 -7.69 -19.34 4.72
C THR A 185 -8.92 -20.23 4.91
N LEU A 186 -8.73 -21.54 5.14
CA LEU A 186 -9.85 -22.46 5.41
C LEU A 186 -10.60 -22.09 6.70
N LYS A 187 -9.87 -21.81 7.78
CA LYS A 187 -10.46 -21.35 9.05
C LYS A 187 -11.27 -20.08 8.85
N GLN A 188 -10.73 -19.09 8.14
CA GLN A 188 -11.43 -17.83 7.88
C GLN A 188 -12.67 -18.02 6.98
N SER A 189 -12.56 -18.84 5.94
CA SER A 189 -13.68 -19.15 5.06
C SER A 189 -14.86 -19.78 5.81
N LEU A 190 -14.59 -20.66 6.78
CA LEU A 190 -15.62 -21.30 7.60
C LEU A 190 -16.27 -20.32 8.61
N LEU A 191 -15.49 -19.39 9.17
CA LEU A 191 -16.01 -18.32 10.02
C LEU A 191 -16.93 -17.38 9.23
N ASN A 192 -16.56 -17.09 7.98
CA ASN A 192 -17.26 -16.17 7.06
C ASN A 192 -18.30 -16.87 6.16
N LYS A 193 -18.72 -18.10 6.47
CA LYS A 193 -19.70 -18.85 5.66
C LYS A 193 -21.02 -18.07 5.53
N GLN A 194 -21.58 -18.05 4.33
CA GLN A 194 -22.84 -17.39 4.05
C GLN A 194 -24.00 -18.38 4.11
N LYS A 195 -25.15 -17.91 4.58
CA LYS A 195 -26.41 -18.68 4.50
C LYS A 195 -27.00 -18.51 3.11
N MET A 196 -27.37 -19.61 2.48
CA MET A 196 -28.12 -19.63 1.21
C MET A 196 -29.62 -19.54 1.46
#